data_AF-A0A819S0W1-F1
#
_entry.id   AF-A0A819S0W1-F1
#
_cell.length_a   1.000
_cell.length_b   1.000
_cell.length_c   1.000
_cell.angle_alpha   90.00
_cell.angle_beta   90.00
_cell.angle_gamma   90.00
#
_symmetry.space_group_name_H-M   'P 1'
#
loop_
_entity.id
_entity.type
_entity.pdbx_description
1 polymer ?
#
loop_
_entity_poly.entity_id
_entity_poly.type
_entity_poly.pdbx_seq_one_letter_code
_entity_poly.pdbx_strand_id
1 'polypeptide(L)' 'RRLRVRHTKKLRIADASIIPNLISGNPNQITMIIGLKAADMIVEDNS' A
#
# COMPACT_ATOMS: atom_id res chain seq x y z
N ARG A 1 4.08 -3.51 7.11
CA ARG A 1 2.66 -3.80 7.41
C ARG A 1 1.94 -4.14 6.10
N ARG A 2 1.03 -5.14 6.03
CA ARG A 2 0.39 -5.62 4.77
C ARG A 2 -0.72 -4.71 4.21
N LEU A 3 -0.64 -3.40 4.44
CA LEU A 3 -1.64 -2.40 3.98
C LEU A 3 -3.09 -2.65 4.43
N ARG A 4 -3.32 -3.47 5.46
CA ARG A 4 -4.66 -3.85 5.93
C ARG A 4 -5.26 -2.76 6.83
N VAL A 5 -6.54 -2.46 6.60
CA VAL A 5 -7.31 -1.58 7.49
C VAL A 5 -7.51 -2.26 8.83
N ARG A 6 -7.29 -1.52 9.92
CA ARG A 6 -7.44 -2.06 11.28
C ARG A 6 -8.89 -2.45 11.53
N HIS A 7 -9.10 -3.60 12.16
CA HIS A 7 -10.42 -4.14 12.52
C HIS A 7 -11.36 -4.46 11.34
N THR A 8 -10.90 -4.35 10.09
CA THR A 8 -11.70 -4.68 8.90
C THR A 8 -11.09 -5.86 8.15
N LYS A 9 -11.93 -6.83 7.79
CA LYS A 9 -11.50 -8.00 7.00
C LYS A 9 -11.49 -7.66 5.51
N LYS A 10 -10.52 -8.23 4.78
CA LYS A 10 -10.39 -8.15 3.31
C LYS A 10 -10.33 -6.72 2.73
N LEU A 11 -10.00 -5.71 3.53
CA LEU A 11 -9.84 -4.32 3.07
C LEU A 11 -8.39 -3.84 3.22
N ARG A 12 -7.87 -3.21 2.17
CA ARG A 12 -6.54 -2.59 2.13
C ARG A 12 -6.61 -1.18 1.55
N ILE A 13 -5.63 -0.35 1.91
CA ILE A 13 -5.43 0.99 1.32
C ILE A 13 -4.04 0.99 0.67
N ALA A 14 -3.97 1.30 -0.63
CA ALA A 14 -2.76 1.20 -1.45
C ALA A 14 -2.56 2.45 -2.32
N ASP A 15 -2.69 3.63 -1.71
CA ASP A 15 -2.47 4.93 -2.33
C ASP A 15 -1.57 5.81 -1.45
N ALA A 16 -1.41 7.09 -1.83
CA ALA A 16 -0.58 8.03 -1.09
C ALA A 16 -1.07 8.30 0.35
N SER A 17 -2.33 8.00 0.70
CA SER A 17 -2.87 8.28 2.04
C SER A 17 -2.24 7.45 3.15
N ILE A 18 -1.52 6.35 2.81
CA ILE A 18 -0.79 5.55 3.79
C ILE A 18 0.53 6.18 4.23
N ILE A 19 0.99 7.22 3.51
CA ILE A 19 2.27 7.88 3.75
C ILE A 19 2.11 8.79 4.98
N PRO A 20 2.73 8.47 6.13
CA PRO A 20 2.45 9.18 7.39
C PRO A 20 3.05 10.58 7.43
N ASN A 21 4.16 10.79 6.72
CA ASN A 21 4.84 12.07 6.59
C ASN A 21 5.31 12.21 5.15
N LEU A 22 5.22 13.42 4.59
CA LEU A 22 5.68 13.68 3.24
C LEU A 22 7.17 13.34 3.14
N ILE A 23 7.51 12.50 2.16
CA ILE A 23 8.89 12.07 1.92
C ILE A 23 9.52 13.04 0.91
N SER A 24 10.79 13.40 1.12
CA SER A 24 11.55 14.14 0.11
C SER A 24 11.75 13.26 -1.13
N GLY A 25 11.22 13.69 -2.28
CA GLY A 25 11.26 12.93 -3.54
C GLY A 25 10.00 13.15 -4.38
N ASN A 26 9.84 12.38 -5.47
CA ASN A 26 8.67 12.45 -6.34
C ASN A 26 7.51 11.61 -5.78
N PRO A 27 6.39 12.21 -5.32
CA PRO A 27 5.28 11.47 -4.72
C PRO A 27 4.60 10.48 -5.69
N ASN A 28 4.65 10.75 -6.99
CA ASN A 28 4.06 9.87 -8.00
C ASN A 28 4.79 8.53 -8.06
N GLN A 29 6.13 8.55 -7.98
CA GLN A 29 6.94 7.32 -7.98
C GLN A 29 6.66 6.48 -6.73
N ILE A 30 6.56 7.13 -5.57
CA ILE A 30 6.24 6.44 -4.31
C ILE A 30 4.86 5.80 -4.38
N THR A 31 3.87 6.51 -4.93
CA THR A 31 2.49 5.99 -5.08
C THR A 31 2.45 4.77 -6.00
N MET A 32 3.18 4.79 -7.11
CA MET A 32 3.30 3.62 -8.00
C MET A 32 3.92 2.41 -7.28
N ILE A 33 4.98 2.61 -6.49
CA ILE A 33 5.64 1.53 -5.73
C ILE A 33 4.71 0.94 -4.67
N ILE A 34 3.88 1.76 -4.01
CA ILE A 34 2.86 1.28 -3.06
C ILE A 34 1.89 0.32 -3.75
N GLY A 35 1.40 0.69 -4.94
CA GLY A 35 0.52 -0.15 -5.74
C GLY A 35 1.16 -1.48 -6.13
N LEU A 36 2.41 -1.46 -6.61
CA LEU A 36 3.18 -2.67 -6.93
C LEU A 36 3.30 -3.59 -5.71
N LYS A 37 3.70 -3.04 -4.56
CA LYS A 37 3.82 -3.80 -3.31
C LYS A 37 2.49 -4.41 -2.88
N ALA A 38 1.38 -3.69 -3.09
CA ALA A 38 0.04 -4.18 -2.77
C ALA A 38 -0.36 -5.37 -3.66
N ALA A 39 -0.03 -5.32 -4.96
CA ALA A 39 -0.27 -6.41 -5.88
C ALA A 39 0.48 -7.69 -5.46
N ASP A 40 1.77 -7.58 -5.14
CA ASP A 40 2.58 -8.70 -4.64
C ASP A 40 1.96 -9.34 -3.38
N MET A 41 1.53 -8.51 -2.43
CA MET A 41 0.88 -8.98 -1.20
C MET A 41 -0.45 -9.68 -1.46
N ILE A 42 -1.21 -9.25 -2.47
CA ILE A 42 -2.49 -9.87 -2.84
C ILE A 42 -2.24 -11.22 -3.50
N VAL A 43 -1.25 -11.32 -4.39
CA VAL A 43 -0.86 -12.59 -5.02
C VAL A 43 -0.38 -13.58 -3.96
N GLU A 44 0.53 -13.16 -3.08
CA GLU A 44 1.05 -13.97 -1.98
C GLU A 44 -0.06 -14.47 -1.04
N ASP A 45 -1.06 -13.63 -0.73
CA ASP A 45 -2.18 -14.02 0.14
C ASP A 45 -3.21 -14.95 -0.55
N ASN A 46 -3.17 -15.06 -1.88
CA ASN A 46 -4.08 -15.87 -2.70
C ASN A 46 -3.41 -17.10 -3.34
N SER A 47 -2.11 -17.31 -3.07
CA SER A 47 -1.35 -18.49 -3.44
C SER A 47 -1.42 -19.52 -2.32
#